data_AF-A0A4Y2J981-F1
#
_entry.id   AF-A0A4Y2J981-F1
#
_cell.length_a   1.000
_cell.length_b   1.000
_cell.length_c   1.000
_cell.angle_alpha   90.00
_cell.angle_beta   90.00
_cell.angle_gamma   90.00
#
_symmetry.space_group_name_H-M   'P 1'
#
loop_
_entity.id
_entity.type
_entity.pdbx_description
1 polymer ?
#
loop_
_entity_poly.entity_id
_entity_poly.type
_entity_poly.pdbx_seq_one_letter_code
_entity_poly.pdbx_strand_id
1 'polypeptide(L)'
;MYDEVNCWMYSIEWQERSLTHILIWLKDKILPGDVDNVIRAEIPDIQQDPVPFEIVSKYMIHGPCGALNMKSPCMKDKKCTKRFPRKMICETQTAEDGYPLYRRRSPNKEAIQQL
;
A
#
# COMPACT_ATOMS: atom_id res chain seq x y z
N MET A 1 -20.46 34.72 -8.74
CA MET A 1 -19.97 34.48 -7.38
C MET A 1 -19.26 33.14 -7.46
N TYR A 2 -17.94 33.14 -7.61
CA TYR A 2 -17.18 31.89 -7.60
C TYR A 2 -16.80 31.66 -6.14
N ASP A 3 -17.31 30.58 -5.55
CA ASP A 3 -16.89 30.17 -4.22
C ASP A 3 -15.39 29.85 -4.23
N GLU A 4 -14.75 30.02 -3.08
CA GLU A 4 -13.32 29.80 -2.90
C GLU A 4 -12.99 28.30 -3.08
N VAL A 5 -12.30 27.95 -4.17
CA VAL A 5 -11.88 26.57 -4.45
C VAL A 5 -10.64 26.25 -3.62
N ASN A 6 -10.85 25.76 -2.40
CA ASN A 6 -9.80 25.15 -1.60
C ASN A 6 -9.68 23.67 -1.99
N CYS A 7 -8.65 23.34 -2.78
CA CYS A 7 -8.45 21.98 -3.28
C CYS A 7 -7.08 21.45 -2.85
N TRP A 8 -7.06 20.33 -2.14
CA TRP A 8 -5.83 19.64 -1.75
C TRP A 8 -5.62 18.43 -2.66
N MET A 9 -4.44 18.36 -3.28
CA MET A 9 -4.05 17.24 -4.14
C MET A 9 -3.39 16.14 -3.29
N TYR A 10 -3.93 14.93 -3.34
CA TYR A 10 -3.34 13.74 -2.72
C TYR A 10 -3.00 12.70 -3.79
N SER A 11 -1.85 12.05 -3.65
CA SER A 11 -1.42 10.96 -4.53
C SER A 11 -1.58 9.63 -3.81
N ILE A 12 -2.37 8.73 -4.38
CA ILE A 12 -2.43 7.33 -3.94
C ILE A 12 -1.54 6.50 -4.86
N GLU A 13 -0.55 5.84 -4.26
CA GLU A 13 0.30 4.87 -4.96
C GLU A 13 -0.38 3.50 -4.98
N TRP A 14 -0.69 3.01 -6.18
CA TRP A 14 -1.27 1.69 -6.39
C TRP A 14 -0.17 0.64 -6.46
N GLN A 15 -0.23 -0.41 -5.62
CA GLN A 15 0.84 -1.42 -5.51
C GLN A 15 0.77 -2.52 -6.59
N GLU A 16 0.49 -2.19 -7.85
CA GLU A 16 0.54 -3.17 -8.93
C GLU A 16 1.82 -3.08 -9.76
N ARG A 17 1.97 -4.03 -10.68
CA ARG A 17 3.14 -4.21 -11.56
C ARG A 17 3.41 -3.02 -12.51
N SER A 18 2.52 -2.02 -12.54
CA SER A 18 2.69 -0.73 -13.24
C SER A 18 2.50 0.44 -12.27
N LEU A 19 3.31 1.48 -12.44
CA LEU A 19 3.37 2.71 -11.63
C LEU A 19 2.12 3.61 -11.80
N THR A 20 0.92 3.07 -11.60
CA THR A 20 -0.32 3.83 -11.73
C THR A 20 -0.48 4.74 -10.51
N HIS A 21 -0.39 6.05 -10.74
CA HIS A 21 -0.66 7.06 -9.72
C HIS A 21 -2.12 7.50 -9.89
N ILE A 22 -2.91 7.35 -8.83
CA ILE A 22 -4.28 7.88 -8.80
C ILE A 22 -4.23 9.20 -8.03
N LEU A 23 -4.55 10.30 -8.69
CA LEU A 23 -4.69 11.61 -8.06
C LEU A 23 -6.13 11.77 -7.59
N ILE A 24 -6.31 12.08 -6.31
CA ILE A 24 -7.61 12.40 -5.72
C ILE A 24 -7.59 13.84 -5.22
N TRP A 25 -8.63 14.58 -5.60
CA TRP A 25 -8.89 15.91 -5.09
C TRP A 25 -9.85 15.84 -3.92
N LEU A 26 -9.41 16.32 -2.76
CA LEU A 26 -10.23 16.35 -1.56
C LEU A 26 -10.62 17.80 -1.26
N LYS A 27 -11.89 17.96 -0.86
CA LYS A 27 -12.40 19.25 -0.37
C LYS A 27 -11.67 19.67 0.90
N ASP A 28 -11.50 18.72 1.82
CA ASP A 28 -10.83 18.95 3.09
C ASP A 28 -9.43 18.33 3.09
N LYS A 29 -8.49 19.01 3.76
CA LYS A 29 -7.12 18.52 3.89
C LYS A 29 -7.06 17.36 4.87
N ILE A 30 -6.38 16.27 4.50
CA ILE A 30 -6.02 15.20 5.44
C ILE A 30 -4.92 15.73 6.36
N LEU A 31 -5.17 15.77 7.67
CA LEU A 31 -4.15 16.09 8.67
C LEU A 31 -3.25 14.87 8.92
N PRO A 32 -1.99 15.05 9.37
CA PRO A 32 -1.08 13.93 9.63
C PRO A 32 -1.67 12.83 10.54
N GLY A 33 -2.48 13.21 11.54
CA GLY A 33 -3.15 12.25 12.44
C GLY A 33 -4.32 11.48 11.81
N ASP A 34 -4.84 11.93 10.66
CA ASP A 34 -6.00 11.34 9.99
C ASP A 34 -5.61 10.42 8.83
N VAL A 35 -4.32 10.34 8.49
CA VAL A 35 -3.83 9.58 7.34
C VAL A 35 -4.27 8.12 7.40
N ASP A 36 -4.15 7.48 8.56
CA ASP A 36 -4.53 6.07 8.76
C ASP A 36 -6.05 5.83 8.81
N ASN A 37 -6.84 6.89 8.97
CA ASN A 37 -8.30 6.82 8.88
C ASN A 37 -8.76 6.81 7.42
N VAL A 38 -8.07 7.55 6.57
CA VAL A 38 -8.40 7.68 5.14
C VAL A 38 -7.69 6.63 4.29
N ILE A 39 -6.48 6.21 4.67
CA ILE A 39 -5.62 5.35 3.86
C ILE A 39 -5.28 4.10 4.66
N ARG A 40 -5.68 2.95 4.12
CA ARG A 40 -5.42 1.64 4.72
C ARG A 40 -4.97 0.68 3.64
N ALA A 41 -3.87 -0.01 3.90
CA ALA A 41 -3.38 -1.12 3.09
C ALA A 41 -3.72 -2.44 3.81
N GLU A 42 -5.00 -2.79 3.84
CA GLU A 42 -5.52 -4.00 4.48
C GLU A 42 -5.95 -5.02 3.40
N ILE A 43 -5.72 -6.31 3.64
CA ILE A 43 -6.29 -7.39 2.82
C ILE A 43 -7.74 -7.57 3.27
N PRO A 44 -8.75 -7.54 2.37
CA PRO A 44 -10.14 -7.77 2.73
C PRO A 44 -10.34 -9.12 3.42
N ASP A 45 -11.40 -9.27 4.21
CA ASP A 45 -11.74 -10.57 4.80
C ASP A 45 -12.53 -11.40 3.80
N ILE A 46 -12.09 -12.63 3.52
CA ILE A 46 -12.73 -13.49 2.52
C ILE A 46 -14.19 -13.86 2.86
N GLN A 47 -14.54 -13.91 4.14
CA GLN A 47 -15.90 -14.24 4.59
C GLN A 47 -16.83 -13.04 4.50
N GLN A 48 -16.32 -11.84 4.77
CA GLN A 48 -17.12 -10.61 4.73
C GLN A 48 -17.21 -10.01 3.32
N ASP A 49 -16.12 -10.07 2.55
CA ASP A 49 -16.03 -9.42 1.25
C ASP A 49 -15.18 -10.23 0.25
N PRO A 50 -15.73 -11.35 -0.27
CA PRO A 50 -14.98 -12.31 -1.09
C PRO A 50 -14.51 -11.73 -2.43
N VAL A 51 -15.26 -10.81 -3.04
CA VAL A 51 -14.93 -10.28 -4.38
C VAL A 51 -13.68 -9.38 -4.34
N PRO A 52 -13.61 -8.35 -3.47
CA PRO A 52 -12.38 -7.57 -3.28
C PRO A 52 -11.23 -8.42 -2.75
N PHE A 53 -11.50 -9.41 -1.88
CA PHE A 53 -10.46 -10.34 -1.46
C PHE A 53 -9.82 -11.06 -2.65
N GLU A 54 -10.61 -11.58 -3.58
CA GLU A 54 -10.11 -12.27 -4.77
C GLU A 54 -9.29 -11.33 -5.66
N ILE A 55 -9.79 -10.11 -5.90
CA ILE A 55 -9.11 -9.11 -6.73
C ILE A 55 -7.77 -8.70 -6.09
N VAL A 56 -7.79 -8.33 -4.81
CA VAL A 56 -6.58 -7.92 -4.07
C VAL A 56 -5.57 -9.06 -4.04
N SER A 57 -6.01 -10.27 -3.69
CA SER A 57 -5.13 -11.43 -3.58
C SER A 57 -4.48 -11.82 -4.90
N LYS A 58 -5.21 -11.70 -6.01
CA LYS A 58 -4.74 -12.11 -7.32
C LYS A 58 -3.85 -11.07 -8.00
N TYR A 59 -4.15 -9.79 -7.84
CA TYR A 59 -3.54 -8.73 -8.64
C TYR A 59 -2.66 -7.78 -7.81
N MET A 60 -2.98 -7.56 -6.53
CA MET A 60 -2.34 -6.52 -5.70
C MET A 60 -1.33 -7.06 -4.68
N ILE A 61 -1.28 -8.37 -4.46
CA ILE A 61 -0.28 -9.00 -3.58
C ILE A 61 1.03 -9.24 -4.34
N HIS A 62 2.15 -8.88 -3.71
CA HIS A 62 3.45 -9.19 -4.26
C HIS A 62 3.68 -10.71 -4.23
N GLY A 63 3.91 -11.31 -5.40
CA GLY A 63 4.24 -12.72 -5.48
C GLY A 63 5.53 -13.08 -4.72
N PRO A 64 5.76 -14.37 -4.43
CA PRO A 64 6.95 -14.82 -3.72
C PRO A 64 8.24 -14.24 -4.32
N CYS A 65 9.14 -13.74 -3.46
CA CYS A 65 10.44 -13.22 -3.86
C CYS A 65 11.47 -13.46 -2.75
N GLY A 66 12.70 -13.01 -2.93
CA GLY A 66 13.75 -13.19 -1.93
C GLY A 66 14.17 -14.65 -1.81
N ALA A 67 14.26 -15.14 -0.58
CA ALA A 67 14.61 -16.52 -0.29
C ALA A 67 13.59 -17.53 -0.85
N LEU A 68 12.32 -17.15 -0.96
CA LEU A 68 11.27 -18.00 -1.50
C LEU A 68 11.36 -18.15 -3.03
N ASN A 69 11.81 -17.11 -3.72
CA ASN A 69 11.96 -17.15 -5.18
C ASN A 69 12.99 -16.11 -5.66
N MET A 70 14.23 -16.56 -5.82
CA MET A 70 15.32 -15.72 -6.34
C MET A 70 15.18 -15.40 -7.83
N LYS A 71 14.33 -16.13 -8.57
CA LYS A 71 14.09 -15.94 -10.02
C LYS A 71 13.00 -14.92 -10.31
N SER A 72 12.35 -14.37 -9.29
CA SER A 72 11.30 -13.37 -9.48
C SER A 72 11.86 -12.13 -10.21
N PRO A 73 11.11 -11.53 -11.15
CA PRO A 73 11.58 -10.37 -11.95
C PRO A 73 11.99 -9.15 -11.11
N CYS A 74 11.49 -9.04 -9.88
CA CYS A 74 11.85 -7.98 -8.95
C CYS A 74 13.23 -8.16 -8.31
N MET A 75 13.86 -9.33 -8.43
CA MET A 75 15.12 -9.65 -7.76
C MET A 75 16.32 -9.13 -8.55
N LYS A 76 17.19 -8.36 -7.88
CA LYS A 76 18.48 -7.90 -8.40
C LYS A 76 19.51 -7.94 -7.27
N ASP A 77 20.71 -8.43 -7.54
CA ASP A 77 21.79 -8.51 -6.54
C ASP A 77 21.36 -9.18 -5.22
N LYS A 78 20.58 -10.27 -5.33
CA LYS A 78 19.98 -11.03 -4.22
C LYS A 78 19.00 -10.24 -3.32
N LYS A 79 18.57 -9.05 -3.76
CA LYS A 79 17.60 -8.20 -3.05
C LYS A 79 16.38 -7.92 -3.92
N CYS A 80 15.21 -7.82 -3.28
CA CYS A 80 14.01 -7.37 -3.97
C CYS A 80 14.12 -5.86 -4.22
N THR A 81 14.16 -5.44 -5.48
CA THR A 81 14.20 -4.03 -5.89
C THR A 81 12.98 -3.23 -5.44
N LYS A 82 11.87 -3.92 -5.16
CA LYS A 82 10.61 -3.35 -4.65
C LYS A 82 10.51 -3.33 -3.12
N ARG A 83 11.60 -3.70 -2.43
CA ARG A 83 11.76 -3.65 -0.96
C ARG A 83 10.78 -4.57 -0.19
N PHE A 84 10.46 -5.74 -0.75
CA PHE A 84 9.65 -6.77 -0.08
C PHE A 84 10.55 -7.75 0.72
N PRO A 85 10.05 -8.32 1.85
CA PRO A 85 8.77 -7.98 2.50
C PRO A 85 8.80 -6.59 3.13
N ARG A 86 7.66 -5.87 3.12
CA ARG A 86 7.59 -4.53 3.72
C ARG A 86 7.54 -4.64 5.25
N LYS A 87 8.13 -3.66 5.95
CA LYS A 87 8.07 -3.62 7.42
C LYS A 87 6.62 -3.43 7.87
N MET A 88 6.21 -4.18 8.90
CA MET A 88 4.96 -3.95 9.60
C MET A 88 5.14 -2.80 10.57
N ILE A 89 4.35 -1.74 10.41
CA ILE A 89 4.37 -0.55 11.27
C ILE A 89 2.95 -0.19 11.66
N CYS A 90 2.78 0.29 12.89
CA CYS A 90 1.47 0.55 13.48
C CYS A 90 0.84 1.89 13.05
N GLU A 91 1.63 2.79 12.48
CA GLU A 91 1.19 4.12 12.04
C GLU A 91 1.94 4.54 10.78
N THR A 92 1.28 5.33 9.92
CA THR A 92 1.94 5.87 8.72
C THR A 92 3.00 6.91 9.09
N GLN A 93 4.19 6.80 8.52
CA GLN A 93 5.31 7.71 8.77
C GLN A 93 5.83 8.31 7.46
N THR A 94 6.08 9.61 7.45
CA THR A 94 6.79 10.26 6.34
C THR A 94 8.27 9.88 6.42
N ALA A 95 8.79 9.16 5.42
CA ALA A 95 10.21 8.84 5.38
C ALA A 95 11.04 9.99 4.79
N GLU A 96 12.31 10.05 5.17
CA GLU A 96 13.29 11.02 4.67
C GLU A 96 13.51 10.94 3.15
N ASP A 97 13.28 9.77 2.54
CA ASP A 97 13.41 9.56 1.09
C ASP A 97 12.18 10.03 0.28
N GLY A 98 11.21 10.67 0.94
CA GLY A 98 9.99 11.20 0.32
C GLY A 98 8.89 10.15 0.10
N TYR A 99 9.16 8.87 0.37
CA TYR A 99 8.16 7.81 0.26
C TYR A 99 7.51 7.53 1.62
N PRO A 100 6.19 7.73 1.78
CA PRO A 100 5.52 7.41 3.04
C PRO A 100 5.62 5.91 3.32
N LEU A 101 5.98 5.57 4.55
CA LEU A 101 5.83 4.23 5.08
C LEU A 101 4.41 4.12 5.62
N TYR A 102 3.52 3.47 4.87
CA TYR A 102 2.13 3.29 5.29
C TYR A 102 1.99 2.24 6.40
N ARG A 103 1.02 2.48 7.29
CA ARG A 103 0.59 1.50 8.28
C ARG A 103 0.22 0.17 7.64
N ARG A 104 0.71 -0.93 8.23
CA ARG A 104 0.36 -2.32 7.85
C ARG A 104 0.06 -3.13 9.09
N ARG A 105 -1.19 -3.57 9.23
CA ARG A 105 -1.64 -4.46 10.31
C ARG A 105 -1.42 -5.91 9.90
N SER A 106 -0.91 -6.74 10.81
CA SER A 106 -0.80 -8.17 10.52
C SER A 106 -2.20 -8.79 10.47
N PRO A 107 -2.55 -9.57 9.43
CA PRO A 107 -3.64 -10.51 9.53
C PRO A 107 -3.12 -11.62 10.46
N ASN A 108 -3.52 -11.59 11.73
CA ASN A 108 -3.29 -12.62 12.76
C ASN A 108 -2.23 -13.69 12.42
N LYS A 109 -1.01 -13.51 12.93
CA LYS A 109 0.15 -14.45 13.09
C LYS A 109 0.55 -15.47 11.99
N GLU A 110 -0.23 -15.75 10.95
CA GLU A 110 0.06 -16.85 10.00
C GLU A 110 0.24 -16.41 8.54
N ALA A 111 -0.11 -15.18 8.16
CA ALA A 111 0.07 -14.69 6.79
C ALA A 111 1.44 -13.99 6.56
N ILE A 112 2.48 -14.35 7.31
CA ILE A 112 3.80 -13.72 7.20
C ILE A 112 4.70 -14.55 6.28
N GLN A 113 4.50 -14.45 4.97
CA GLN A 113 5.61 -14.64 4.03
C GLN A 113 5.36 -14.08 2.61
N GLN A 114 4.37 -13.22 2.37
CA GLN A 114 4.00 -12.84 0.98
C GLN A 114 3.57 -11.36 0.80
N LEU A 115 3.87 -10.47 1.75
CA LEU A 115 3.61 -9.02 1.66
C LEU A 115 4.84 -8.18 2.01
#